data_AF-A0A7K4VR48-F1
#
_entry.id   AF-A0A7K4VR48-F1
#
_cell.length_a   1.000
_cell.length_b   1.000
_cell.length_c   1.000
_cell.angle_alpha   90.00
_cell.angle_beta   90.00
_cell.angle_gamma   90.00
#
_symmetry.space_group_name_H-M   'P 1'
#
loop_
_entity.id
_entity.type
_entity.pdbx_description
1 polymer ?
#
loop_
_entity_poly.entity_id
_entity_poly.type
_entity_poly.pdbx_seq_one_letter_code
_entity_poly.pdbx_strand_id
1 'polypeptide(L)'
;AKHTEQHEGRLYNIPLEEVKAVFPHGLPHRFQQQIQTFNEARVMVRKPALEILTYLKGSNFAHPAVRYVIYGERGTGKTMTLCHVVHYCSRQGWLVLHIPDAHLWVKNCKELFQSSYKKDRLDQPLQASVWLKNFKTSNERFLEEIKTQKKYIWGKRESTEEGRPLREVVEQGLARVRSASDAVGVLLRELKLQSPRGSFRLLVAVDGVSPEELTLVHNLRKMLRNDWSGGAIVTTLSQTGSLFKPSSAYTPQELLGKEGFDALDPFVPIPVPNYSPREFESCYGYYLERRWLQHEKAHTEDGKAELQFLSGSNPRQLDRLAGPL
;
A
#
# COMPACT_ATOMS: atom_id res chain seq x y z
N ALA A 1 -0.42 -3.62 -18.01
CA ALA A 1 -1.26 -2.40 -18.15
C ALA A 1 -2.67 -2.67 -18.72
N LYS A 2 -2.87 -3.61 -19.65
CA LYS A 2 -4.19 -3.97 -20.20
C LYS A 2 -4.66 -5.35 -19.73
N HIS A 3 -4.69 -5.58 -18.42
CA HIS A 3 -5.14 -6.88 -17.91
C HIS A 3 -6.67 -6.95 -17.97
N THR A 4 -7.17 -8.12 -18.32
CA THR A 4 -8.60 -8.47 -18.50
C THR A 4 -8.85 -9.80 -17.80
N GLU A 5 -10.10 -10.22 -17.70
CA GLU A 5 -10.49 -11.50 -17.08
C GLU A 5 -9.80 -12.71 -17.73
N GLN A 6 -9.51 -12.65 -19.03
CA GLN A 6 -8.77 -13.70 -19.75
C GLN A 6 -7.33 -13.92 -19.24
N HIS A 7 -6.78 -12.93 -18.54
CA HIS A 7 -5.43 -12.99 -17.98
C HIS A 7 -5.42 -13.47 -16.52
N GLU A 8 -6.57 -13.82 -15.94
CA GLU A 8 -6.66 -14.34 -14.59
C GLU A 8 -5.75 -15.57 -14.39
N GLY A 9 -5.02 -15.59 -13.28
CA GLY A 9 -4.07 -16.66 -12.92
C GLY A 9 -2.71 -16.55 -13.61
N ARG A 10 -2.57 -15.73 -14.66
CA ARG A 10 -1.28 -15.55 -15.33
C ARG A 10 -0.36 -14.63 -14.54
N LEU A 11 0.94 -14.90 -14.62
CA LEU A 11 1.97 -14.03 -14.06
C LEU A 11 2.47 -13.06 -15.13
N TYR A 12 2.55 -11.78 -14.78
CA TYR A 12 3.21 -10.76 -15.62
C TYR A 12 4.51 -10.32 -14.96
N ASN A 13 5.50 -9.98 -15.78
CA ASN A 13 6.80 -9.50 -15.32
C ASN A 13 6.79 -7.98 -15.13
N ILE A 14 7.37 -7.51 -14.03
CA ILE A 14 7.65 -6.11 -13.76
C ILE A 14 9.17 -5.91 -13.90
N PRO A 15 9.64 -5.04 -14.80
CA PRO A 15 11.06 -4.72 -14.89
C PRO A 15 11.63 -4.25 -13.55
N LEU A 16 12.82 -4.71 -13.17
CA LEU A 16 13.41 -4.40 -11.86
C LEU A 16 13.63 -2.90 -11.63
N GLU A 17 13.87 -2.14 -12.70
CA GLU A 17 13.93 -0.67 -12.67
C GLU A 17 12.61 -0.05 -12.24
N GLU A 18 11.50 -0.56 -12.77
CA GLU A 18 10.15 -0.13 -12.38
C GLU A 18 9.82 -0.56 -10.96
N VAL A 19 10.27 -1.74 -10.53
CA VAL A 19 10.09 -2.15 -9.13
C VAL A 19 10.75 -1.15 -8.18
N LYS A 20 11.98 -0.72 -8.46
CA LYS A 20 12.69 0.25 -7.63
C LYS A 20 12.04 1.64 -7.66
N ALA A 21 11.52 2.06 -8.80
CA ALA A 21 10.86 3.36 -8.96
C ALA A 21 9.48 3.40 -8.30
N VAL A 22 8.64 2.39 -8.56
CA VAL A 22 7.25 2.33 -8.09
C VAL A 22 7.16 1.86 -6.64
N PHE A 23 8.02 0.92 -6.25
CA PHE A 23 8.03 0.31 -4.93
C PHE A 23 9.39 0.43 -4.23
N PRO A 24 9.83 1.65 -3.88
CA PRO A 24 10.97 1.80 -2.96
C PRO A 24 10.67 1.19 -1.59
N HIS A 25 9.38 1.07 -1.25
CA HIS A 25 8.86 0.42 -0.05
C HIS A 25 7.53 -0.28 -0.34
N GLY A 26 7.15 -1.21 0.56
CA GLY A 26 5.81 -1.81 0.61
C GLY A 26 5.62 -3.15 -0.07
N LEU A 27 6.63 -3.64 -0.81
CA LEU A 27 6.63 -5.05 -1.16
C LEU A 27 6.81 -5.91 0.11
N PRO A 28 6.03 -7.00 0.26
CA PRO A 28 6.25 -7.95 1.36
C PRO A 28 7.68 -8.50 1.36
N HIS A 29 8.30 -8.60 2.53
CA HIS A 29 9.69 -9.08 2.67
C HIS A 29 9.96 -10.40 1.93
N ARG A 30 9.03 -11.35 2.04
CA ARG A 30 9.09 -12.64 1.33
C ARG A 30 9.15 -12.50 -0.19
N PHE A 31 8.35 -11.58 -0.73
CA PHE A 31 8.35 -11.29 -2.15
C PHE A 31 9.64 -10.58 -2.57
N GLN A 32 10.21 -9.73 -1.73
CA GLN A 32 11.53 -9.14 -1.98
C GLN A 32 12.63 -10.22 -2.03
N GLN A 33 12.61 -11.20 -1.12
CA GLN A 33 13.52 -12.35 -1.16
C GLN A 33 13.35 -13.18 -2.43
N GLN A 34 12.09 -13.40 -2.85
CA GLN A 34 11.79 -14.09 -4.09
C GLN A 34 12.34 -13.35 -5.31
N ILE A 35 12.16 -12.02 -5.39
CA ILE A 35 12.72 -11.19 -6.46
C ILE A 35 14.25 -11.29 -6.49
N GLN A 36 14.89 -11.21 -5.34
CA GLN A 36 16.35 -11.33 -5.22
C GLN A 36 16.85 -12.71 -5.65
N THR A 37 16.10 -13.76 -5.36
CA THR A 37 16.50 -15.14 -5.66
C THR A 37 16.29 -15.47 -7.14
N PHE A 38 15.18 -15.02 -7.73
CA PHE A 38 14.85 -15.29 -9.13
C PHE A 38 15.40 -14.24 -10.10
N ASN A 39 15.92 -13.12 -9.60
CA ASN A 39 16.31 -11.95 -10.39
C ASN A 39 15.18 -11.43 -11.31
N GLU A 40 13.93 -11.65 -10.93
CA GLU A 40 12.75 -11.14 -11.64
C GLU A 40 11.59 -10.89 -10.69
N ALA A 41 10.71 -9.96 -11.07
CA ALA A 41 9.52 -9.64 -10.31
C ALA A 41 8.26 -10.04 -11.09
N ARG A 42 7.82 -11.28 -10.89
CA ARG A 42 6.56 -11.75 -11.46
C ARG A 42 5.42 -11.65 -10.45
N VAL A 43 4.35 -10.98 -10.86
CA VAL A 43 3.12 -10.82 -10.06
C VAL A 43 1.97 -11.52 -10.77
N MET A 44 1.18 -12.29 -10.02
CA MET A 44 -0.01 -12.96 -10.54
C MET A 44 -1.18 -11.99 -10.67
N VAL A 45 -1.90 -12.05 -11.79
CA VAL A 45 -3.15 -11.34 -12.00
C VAL A 45 -4.30 -12.10 -11.33
N ARG A 46 -4.89 -11.50 -10.30
CA ARG A 46 -6.00 -12.10 -9.54
C ARG A 46 -7.33 -11.39 -9.78
N LYS A 47 -8.45 -12.10 -9.60
CA LYS A 47 -9.81 -11.53 -9.76
C LYS A 47 -10.03 -10.25 -8.93
N PRO A 48 -9.69 -10.18 -7.63
CA PRO A 48 -9.96 -8.99 -6.83
C PRO A 48 -9.21 -7.74 -7.34
N ALA A 49 -7.99 -7.93 -7.87
CA ALA A 49 -7.25 -6.84 -8.49
C ALA A 49 -7.94 -6.36 -9.77
N LEU A 50 -8.36 -7.28 -10.64
CA LEU A 50 -9.06 -6.94 -11.89
C LEU A 50 -10.37 -6.19 -11.63
N GLU A 51 -11.11 -6.59 -10.59
CA GLU A 51 -12.33 -5.93 -10.16
C GLU A 51 -12.07 -4.46 -9.77
N ILE A 52 -11.08 -4.21 -8.90
CA ILE A 52 -10.65 -2.85 -8.52
C ILE A 52 -10.22 -2.05 -9.73
N LEU A 53 -9.42 -2.64 -10.63
CA LEU A 53 -8.98 -1.97 -11.85
C LEU A 53 -10.15 -1.59 -12.75
N THR A 54 -11.21 -2.39 -12.77
CA THR A 54 -12.43 -2.10 -13.54
C THR A 54 -13.20 -0.94 -12.90
N TYR A 55 -13.35 -0.92 -11.58
CA TYR A 55 -13.95 0.21 -10.88
C TYR A 55 -13.15 1.50 -11.05
N LEU A 56 -11.82 1.45 -10.99
CA LEU A 56 -10.96 2.61 -11.23
C LEU A 56 -11.08 3.14 -12.66
N LYS A 57 -11.22 2.26 -13.66
CA LYS A 57 -11.45 2.67 -15.05
C LYS A 57 -12.83 3.31 -15.26
N GLY A 58 -13.86 2.80 -14.59
CA GLY A 58 -15.23 3.33 -14.64
C GLY A 58 -15.48 4.55 -13.73
N SER A 59 -14.50 4.93 -12.90
CA SER A 59 -14.68 6.00 -11.92
C SER A 59 -14.74 7.39 -12.56
N ASN A 60 -15.72 8.18 -12.15
CA ASN A 60 -15.82 9.59 -12.50
C ASN A 60 -15.15 10.45 -11.42
N PHE A 61 -14.06 11.12 -11.79
CA PHE A 61 -13.23 11.91 -10.88
C PHE A 61 -13.86 13.22 -10.41
N ALA A 62 -15.02 13.61 -10.97
CA ALA A 62 -15.82 14.71 -10.43
C ALA A 62 -16.52 14.36 -9.12
N HIS A 63 -16.78 13.06 -8.88
CA HIS A 63 -17.39 12.59 -7.64
C HIS A 63 -16.38 12.52 -6.49
N PRO A 64 -16.86 12.50 -5.23
CA PRO A 64 -15.99 12.29 -4.07
C PRO A 64 -15.20 10.97 -4.18
N ALA A 65 -14.00 10.97 -3.60
CA ALA A 65 -13.09 9.84 -3.67
C ALA A 65 -13.74 8.56 -3.11
N VAL A 66 -13.82 7.53 -3.97
CA VAL A 66 -14.38 6.23 -3.60
C VAL A 66 -13.40 5.48 -2.70
N ARG A 67 -13.91 4.87 -1.63
CA ARG A 67 -13.14 4.06 -0.67
C ARG A 67 -13.31 2.58 -1.00
N TYR A 68 -12.21 1.91 -1.29
CA TYR A 68 -12.12 0.48 -1.51
C TYR A 68 -11.41 -0.16 -0.31
N VAL A 69 -12.01 -1.20 0.29
CA VAL A 69 -11.45 -1.91 1.43
C VAL A 69 -11.24 -3.37 1.06
N ILE A 70 -9.98 -3.75 0.91
CA ILE A 70 -9.55 -5.11 0.59
C ILE A 70 -9.41 -5.90 1.89
N TYR A 71 -10.16 -6.98 2.04
CA TYR A 71 -10.17 -7.81 3.25
C TYR A 71 -10.12 -9.31 2.91
N GLY A 72 -9.86 -10.14 3.92
CA GLY A 72 -9.73 -11.59 3.74
C GLY A 72 -8.75 -12.22 4.71
N GLU A 73 -8.70 -13.55 4.73
CA GLU A 73 -7.92 -14.33 5.69
C GLU A 73 -6.41 -14.05 5.65
N ARG A 74 -5.70 -14.47 6.71
CA ARG A 74 -4.25 -14.29 6.80
C ARG A 74 -3.54 -15.00 5.65
N GLY A 75 -2.71 -14.26 4.92
CA GLY A 75 -1.88 -14.84 3.85
C GLY A 75 -2.54 -14.97 2.47
N THR A 76 -3.74 -14.42 2.26
CA THR A 76 -4.45 -14.48 0.97
C THR A 76 -3.89 -13.56 -0.14
N GLY A 77 -2.84 -12.76 0.12
CA GLY A 77 -2.25 -11.88 -0.90
C GLY A 77 -2.92 -10.50 -1.05
N LYS A 78 -3.57 -9.99 0.00
CA LYS A 78 -4.15 -8.63 0.04
C LYS A 78 -3.15 -7.53 -0.33
N THR A 79 -1.98 -7.52 0.32
CA THR A 79 -0.90 -6.54 0.02
C THR A 79 -0.42 -6.65 -1.42
N MET A 80 -0.32 -7.86 -1.97
CA MET A 80 0.06 -8.06 -3.38
C MET A 80 -1.01 -7.54 -4.35
N THR A 81 -2.29 -7.70 -3.98
CA THR A 81 -3.42 -7.12 -4.72
C THR A 81 -3.35 -5.60 -4.72
N LEU A 82 -3.06 -4.98 -3.56
CA LEU A 82 -2.83 -3.53 -3.45
C LEU A 82 -1.64 -3.08 -4.29
N CYS A 83 -0.51 -3.80 -4.23
CA CYS A 83 0.68 -3.50 -5.03
C CYS A 83 0.36 -3.55 -6.54
N HIS A 84 -0.43 -4.53 -6.99
CA HIS A 84 -0.84 -4.59 -8.40
C HIS A 84 -1.66 -3.35 -8.82
N VAL A 85 -2.57 -2.88 -7.97
CA VAL A 85 -3.33 -1.65 -8.20
C VAL A 85 -2.41 -0.42 -8.22
N VAL A 86 -1.45 -0.34 -7.30
CA VAL A 86 -0.45 0.74 -7.25
C VAL A 86 0.41 0.78 -8.51
N HIS A 87 0.90 -0.38 -8.98
CA HIS A 87 1.68 -0.48 -10.23
C HIS A 87 0.87 0.02 -11.43
N TYR A 88 -0.40 -0.39 -11.51
CA TYR A 88 -1.30 0.08 -12.55
C TYR A 88 -1.47 1.59 -12.52
N CYS A 89 -1.77 2.19 -11.36
CA CYS A 89 -1.98 3.62 -11.23
C CYS A 89 -0.69 4.42 -11.53
N SER A 90 0.47 3.93 -11.09
CA SER A 90 1.76 4.55 -11.41
C SER A 90 2.03 4.57 -12.92
N ARG A 91 1.74 3.47 -13.63
CA ARG A 91 1.84 3.41 -15.11
C ARG A 91 0.86 4.34 -15.83
N GLN A 92 -0.27 4.69 -15.21
CA GLN A 92 -1.23 5.65 -15.74
C GLN A 92 -0.86 7.11 -15.43
N GLY A 93 0.28 7.36 -14.78
CA GLY A 93 0.71 8.70 -14.39
C GLY A 93 -0.11 9.29 -13.24
N TRP A 94 -0.55 8.46 -12.30
CA TRP A 94 -1.20 8.95 -11.08
C TRP A 94 -0.16 9.23 -10.01
N LEU A 95 -0.46 10.18 -9.12
CA LEU A 95 0.31 10.42 -7.91
C LEU A 95 -0.04 9.32 -6.89
N VAL A 96 0.96 8.53 -6.53
CA VAL A 96 0.79 7.39 -5.63
C VAL A 96 1.22 7.77 -4.22
N LEU A 97 0.25 7.83 -3.31
CA LEU A 97 0.47 7.96 -1.89
C LEU A 97 0.39 6.56 -1.24
N HIS A 98 1.52 5.86 -1.17
CA HIS A 98 1.60 4.50 -0.63
C HIS A 98 2.13 4.47 0.81
N ILE A 99 1.35 3.85 1.70
CA ILE A 99 1.71 3.56 3.09
C ILE A 99 1.76 2.04 3.26
N PRO A 100 2.95 1.45 3.45
CA PRO A 100 3.18 0.02 3.29
C PRO A 100 2.73 -0.84 4.48
N ASP A 101 2.70 -0.28 5.69
CA ASP A 101 2.15 -0.91 6.89
C ASP A 101 1.90 0.19 7.92
N ALA A 102 0.64 0.60 8.06
CA ALA A 102 0.25 1.59 9.04
C ALA A 102 0.38 1.07 10.48
N HIS A 103 0.50 -0.24 10.71
CA HIS A 103 0.80 -0.76 12.05
C HIS A 103 2.21 -0.38 12.52
N LEU A 104 3.18 -0.20 11.60
CA LEU A 104 4.54 0.23 11.97
C LEU A 104 4.59 1.67 12.48
N TRP A 105 3.59 2.48 12.15
CA TRP A 105 3.42 3.82 12.71
C TRP A 105 2.80 3.79 14.09
N VAL A 106 2.42 2.63 14.59
CA VAL A 106 1.72 2.49 15.86
C VAL A 106 2.58 1.71 16.87
N LYS A 107 3.27 0.65 16.40
CA LYS A 107 4.14 -0.19 17.22
C LYS A 107 5.62 0.14 17.02
N ASN A 108 6.45 -0.27 17.99
CA ASN A 108 7.91 -0.25 17.91
C ASN A 108 8.51 1.14 17.59
N CYS A 109 7.89 2.20 18.11
CA CYS A 109 8.42 3.56 17.96
C CYS A 109 9.59 3.76 18.91
N LYS A 110 10.81 3.84 18.36
CA LYS A 110 12.03 4.06 19.15
C LYS A 110 12.07 5.45 19.79
N GLU A 111 11.58 6.46 19.06
CA GLU A 111 11.56 7.84 19.49
C GLU A 111 10.17 8.43 19.26
N LEU A 112 9.61 9.01 20.32
CA LEU A 112 8.36 9.77 20.30
C LEU A 112 8.64 11.14 20.90
N PHE A 113 8.27 12.18 20.18
CA PHE A 113 8.42 13.55 20.64
C PHE A 113 7.06 14.20 20.79
N GLN A 114 6.89 15.06 21.78
CA GLN A 114 5.70 15.91 21.82
C GLN A 114 5.73 16.88 20.64
N SER A 115 4.61 16.98 19.92
CA SER A 115 4.54 17.80 18.72
C SER A 115 4.66 19.28 19.07
N SER A 116 5.49 19.98 18.31
CA SER A 116 5.70 21.42 18.46
C SER A 116 4.50 22.24 17.99
N TYR A 117 3.73 21.71 17.03
CA TYR A 117 2.55 22.36 16.48
C TYR A 117 1.28 22.13 17.33
N LYS A 118 1.13 20.94 17.91
CA LYS A 118 0.01 20.60 18.79
C LYS A 118 0.46 19.80 20.01
N LYS A 119 0.35 20.40 21.18
CA LYS A 119 0.86 19.81 22.44
C LYS A 119 0.21 18.46 22.80
N ASP A 120 -1.01 18.19 22.37
CA ASP A 120 -1.71 16.93 22.66
C ASP A 120 -1.30 15.76 21.75
N ARG A 121 -0.29 15.95 20.89
CA ARG A 121 0.10 14.99 19.87
C ARG A 121 1.54 14.52 20.00
N LEU A 122 1.79 13.31 19.50
CA LEU A 122 3.09 12.68 19.48
C LEU A 122 3.59 12.49 18.05
N ASP A 123 4.75 13.07 17.78
CA ASP A 123 5.44 13.03 16.50
C ASP A 123 6.44 11.87 16.42
N GLN A 124 6.53 11.30 15.22
CA GLN A 124 7.30 10.10 14.89
C GLN A 124 8.30 10.42 13.77
N PRO A 125 9.38 11.13 14.11
CA PRO A 125 10.26 11.73 13.12
C PRO A 125 11.00 10.69 12.26
N LEU A 126 11.41 9.56 12.86
CA LEU A 126 12.12 8.50 12.15
C LEU A 126 11.23 7.86 11.06
N GLN A 127 10.01 7.45 11.42
CA GLN A 127 9.05 6.86 10.49
C GLN A 127 8.66 7.86 9.39
N ALA A 128 8.43 9.13 9.77
CA ALA A 128 8.10 10.19 8.83
C ALA A 128 9.25 10.42 7.82
N SER A 129 10.50 10.47 8.28
CA SER A 129 11.66 10.70 7.40
C SER A 129 11.89 9.55 6.40
N VAL A 130 11.76 8.30 6.86
CA VAL A 130 11.87 7.11 5.99
C VAL A 130 10.76 7.14 4.93
N TRP A 131 9.53 7.45 5.34
CA TRP A 131 8.41 7.56 4.42
C TRP A 131 8.57 8.70 3.42
N LEU A 132 9.01 9.89 3.85
CA LEU A 132 9.28 11.03 2.97
C LEU A 132 10.35 10.73 1.93
N LYS A 133 11.42 10.02 2.31
CA LYS A 133 12.48 9.61 1.39
C LYS A 133 11.92 8.73 0.27
N ASN A 134 11.10 7.75 0.62
CA ASN A 134 10.48 6.85 -0.34
C ASN A 134 9.43 7.55 -1.20
N PHE A 135 8.63 8.44 -0.60
CA PHE A 135 7.65 9.26 -1.31
C PHE A 135 8.32 10.15 -2.37
N LYS A 136 9.49 10.73 -2.05
CA LYS A 136 10.30 11.51 -2.99
C LYS A 136 10.69 10.68 -4.21
N THR A 137 11.19 9.47 -4.00
CA THR A 137 11.62 8.57 -5.08
C THR A 137 10.46 8.17 -5.99
N SER A 138 9.29 7.86 -5.44
CA SER A 138 8.14 7.42 -6.26
C SER A 138 7.46 8.53 -7.06
N ASN A 139 7.47 9.78 -6.60
CA ASN A 139 6.65 10.86 -7.16
C ASN A 139 7.46 12.10 -7.56
N GLU A 140 8.75 11.94 -7.88
CA GLU A 140 9.67 13.05 -8.15
C GLU A 140 9.12 14.07 -9.18
N ARG A 141 8.47 13.60 -10.24
CA ARG A 141 7.86 14.44 -11.29
C ARG A 141 6.81 15.40 -10.73
N PHE A 142 5.92 14.91 -9.88
CA PHE A 142 4.82 15.71 -9.34
C PHE A 142 5.28 16.69 -8.26
N LEU A 143 6.41 16.42 -7.60
CA LEU A 143 6.95 17.28 -6.54
C LEU A 143 7.44 18.64 -7.05
N GLU A 144 7.81 18.71 -8.33
CA GLU A 144 8.24 19.96 -8.98
C GLU A 144 7.05 20.75 -9.53
N GLU A 145 6.02 20.06 -10.01
CA GLU A 145 4.81 20.68 -10.57
C GLU A 145 3.88 21.24 -9.49
N ILE A 146 3.75 20.53 -8.36
CA ILE A 146 2.85 20.91 -7.27
C ILE A 146 3.48 22.01 -6.42
N LYS A 147 2.78 23.13 -6.28
CA LYS A 147 3.23 24.30 -5.51
C LYS A 147 2.47 24.45 -4.21
N THR A 148 3.09 24.98 -3.16
CA THR A 148 2.43 25.29 -1.89
C THR A 148 1.43 26.44 -2.04
N GLN A 149 0.25 26.35 -1.42
CA GLN A 149 -0.75 27.45 -1.37
C GLN A 149 -0.70 28.26 -0.08
N LYS A 150 0.16 27.86 0.86
CA LYS A 150 0.25 28.51 2.16
C LYS A 150 1.69 28.64 2.57
N LYS A 151 1.95 29.66 3.39
CA LYS A 151 3.19 29.79 4.12
C LYS A 151 3.22 28.77 5.27
N TYR A 152 4.30 28.00 5.35
CA TYR A 152 4.55 27.03 6.42
C TYR A 152 5.78 27.45 7.22
N ILE A 153 5.65 27.52 8.54
CA ILE A 153 6.71 27.95 9.45
C ILE A 153 7.24 26.70 10.17
N TRP A 154 8.52 26.36 9.95
CA TRP A 154 9.15 25.18 10.54
C TRP A 154 9.86 25.49 11.86
N GLY A 155 10.20 26.75 12.08
CA GLY A 155 10.84 27.24 13.28
C GLY A 155 10.96 28.76 13.29
N LYS A 156 11.75 29.32 14.21
CA LYS A 156 11.85 30.78 14.39
C LYS A 156 12.45 31.53 13.20
N ARG A 157 13.26 30.87 12.36
CA ARG A 157 14.04 31.49 11.27
C ARG A 157 13.73 30.93 9.89
N GLU A 158 12.99 29.83 9.80
CA GLU A 158 12.79 29.10 8.54
C GLU A 158 11.29 28.97 8.25
N SER A 159 10.92 29.47 7.08
CA SER A 159 9.60 29.33 6.50
C SER A 159 9.70 28.95 5.03
N THR A 160 8.75 28.14 4.59
CA THR A 160 8.49 27.93 3.17
C THR A 160 7.34 28.87 2.79
N GLU A 161 7.60 29.81 1.89
CA GLU A 161 6.59 30.74 1.39
C GLU A 161 5.61 30.05 0.43
N GLU A 162 4.51 30.75 0.12
CA GLU A 162 3.54 30.31 -0.88
C GLU A 162 4.16 30.30 -2.30
N GLY A 163 3.73 29.35 -3.13
CA GLY A 163 4.17 29.22 -4.52
C GLY A 163 5.45 28.42 -4.73
N ARG A 164 6.07 27.91 -3.67
CA ARG A 164 7.28 27.06 -3.74
C ARG A 164 6.92 25.61 -4.09
N PRO A 165 7.78 24.87 -4.80
CA PRO A 165 7.52 23.48 -5.14
C PRO A 165 7.46 22.59 -3.88
N LEU A 166 6.59 21.58 -3.91
CA LEU A 166 6.40 20.64 -2.80
C LEU A 166 7.67 19.84 -2.48
N ARG A 167 8.58 19.71 -3.47
CA ARG A 167 9.93 19.17 -3.30
C ARG A 167 10.69 19.82 -2.13
N GLU A 168 10.59 21.15 -1.96
CA GLU A 168 11.29 21.87 -0.89
C GLU A 168 10.76 21.50 0.49
N VAL A 169 9.45 21.29 0.62
CA VAL A 169 8.83 20.83 1.87
C VAL A 169 9.34 19.44 2.24
N VAL A 170 9.47 18.54 1.25
CA VAL A 170 10.01 17.19 1.46
C VAL A 170 11.48 17.24 1.85
N GLU A 171 12.29 18.04 1.15
CA GLU A 171 13.72 18.19 1.43
C GLU A 171 13.96 18.82 2.82
N GLN A 172 13.13 19.78 3.22
CA GLN A 172 13.17 20.36 4.56
C GLN A 172 12.85 19.32 5.64
N GLY A 173 11.84 18.47 5.42
CA GLY A 173 11.51 17.36 6.32
C GLY A 173 12.60 16.29 6.40
N LEU A 174 13.35 16.07 5.32
CA LEU A 174 14.49 15.15 5.28
C LEU A 174 15.74 15.74 5.95
N ALA A 175 15.99 17.03 5.78
CA ALA A 175 17.11 17.74 6.41
C ALA A 175 16.92 17.85 7.93
N ARG A 176 15.67 18.03 8.38
CA ARG A 176 15.32 18.14 9.80
C ARG A 176 14.31 17.09 10.20
N VAL A 177 14.84 15.97 10.70
CA VAL A 177 14.05 14.81 11.13
C VAL A 177 12.97 15.20 12.17
N ARG A 178 13.25 16.13 13.08
CA ARG A 178 12.26 16.62 14.07
C ARG A 178 10.99 17.23 13.44
N SER A 179 11.11 17.88 12.30
CA SER A 179 10.00 18.50 11.58
C SER A 179 9.40 17.57 10.51
N ALA A 180 9.91 16.35 10.36
CA ALA A 180 9.47 15.41 9.33
C ALA A 180 7.98 15.05 9.49
N SER A 181 7.50 14.85 10.72
CA SER A 181 6.08 14.54 10.99
C SER A 181 5.14 15.67 10.54
N ASP A 182 5.54 16.92 10.79
CA ASP A 182 4.80 18.10 10.34
C ASP A 182 4.87 18.23 8.81
N ALA A 183 6.03 17.96 8.20
CA ALA A 183 6.21 17.99 6.75
C ALA A 183 5.30 16.98 6.04
N VAL A 184 5.14 15.76 6.60
CA VAL A 184 4.16 14.79 6.11
C VAL A 184 2.74 15.36 6.22
N GLY A 185 2.38 15.97 7.36
CA GLY A 185 1.06 16.59 7.54
C GLY A 185 0.76 17.70 6.54
N VAL A 186 1.75 18.56 6.24
CA VAL A 186 1.66 19.62 5.23
C VAL A 186 1.48 19.03 3.84
N LEU A 187 2.29 18.03 3.49
CA LEU A 187 2.23 17.36 2.20
C LEU A 187 0.85 16.73 1.95
N LEU A 188 0.34 15.96 2.91
CA LEU A 188 -1.00 15.35 2.81
C LEU A 188 -2.11 16.41 2.66
N ARG A 189 -2.01 17.52 3.40
CA ARG A 189 -2.97 18.62 3.31
C ARG A 189 -2.94 19.27 1.93
N GLU A 190 -1.77 19.56 1.38
CA GLU A 190 -1.62 20.22 0.10
C GLU A 190 -2.11 19.34 -1.06
N LEU A 191 -1.77 18.05 -1.03
CA LEU A 191 -2.28 17.07 -2.00
C LEU A 191 -3.80 17.02 -2.01
N LYS A 192 -4.41 16.98 -0.82
CA LYS A 192 -5.86 16.96 -0.68
C LYS A 192 -6.52 18.23 -1.22
N LEU A 193 -5.96 19.41 -0.94
CA LEU A 193 -6.48 20.69 -1.42
C LEU A 193 -6.37 20.86 -2.94
N GLN A 194 -5.37 20.22 -3.57
CA GLN A 194 -5.11 20.36 -4.99
C GLN A 194 -5.72 19.26 -5.86
N SER A 195 -6.06 18.11 -5.27
CA SER A 195 -6.73 17.02 -5.98
C SER A 195 -7.98 17.43 -6.77
N PRO A 196 -8.88 18.33 -6.30
CA PRO A 196 -10.08 18.68 -7.04
C PRO A 196 -9.81 19.57 -8.27
N ARG A 197 -8.61 20.16 -8.37
CA ARG A 197 -8.25 21.04 -9.50
C ARG A 197 -7.94 20.27 -10.79
N GLY A 198 -7.78 18.95 -10.69
CA GLY A 198 -7.56 18.06 -11.84
C GLY A 198 -6.14 18.13 -12.43
N SER A 199 -5.19 18.77 -11.75
CA SER A 199 -3.78 18.81 -12.20
C SER A 199 -3.09 17.44 -12.13
N PHE A 200 -3.52 16.60 -11.19
CA PHE A 200 -3.05 15.21 -11.05
C PHE A 200 -4.19 14.34 -10.53
N ARG A 201 -4.06 13.02 -10.74
CA ARG A 201 -4.95 12.02 -10.14
C ARG A 201 -4.28 11.42 -8.91
N LEU A 202 -4.99 11.38 -7.79
CA LEU A 202 -4.43 10.91 -6.52
C LEU A 202 -4.90 9.47 -6.21
N LEU A 203 -3.96 8.57 -5.95
CA LEU A 203 -4.23 7.25 -5.38
C LEU A 203 -3.71 7.22 -3.93
N VAL A 204 -4.61 7.01 -2.97
CA VAL A 204 -4.24 6.75 -1.57
C VAL A 204 -4.26 5.26 -1.33
N ALA A 205 -3.08 4.64 -1.22
CA ALA A 205 -2.89 3.21 -0.98
C ALA A 205 -2.38 2.98 0.45
N VAL A 206 -3.16 2.32 1.30
CA VAL A 206 -2.81 2.12 2.72
C VAL A 206 -2.93 0.65 3.08
N ASP A 207 -1.84 0.05 3.55
CA ASP A 207 -1.86 -1.29 4.12
C ASP A 207 -1.95 -1.28 5.64
N GLY A 208 -2.87 -2.07 6.19
CA GLY A 208 -3.00 -2.27 7.62
C GLY A 208 -3.61 -1.10 8.38
N VAL A 209 -4.78 -0.62 7.95
CA VAL A 209 -5.48 0.49 8.61
C VAL A 209 -5.75 0.17 10.09
N SER A 210 -5.29 1.05 11.00
CA SER A 210 -5.47 0.93 12.45
C SER A 210 -6.24 2.13 13.02
N PRO A 211 -7.15 1.91 14.00
CA PRO A 211 -7.94 2.95 14.64
C PRO A 211 -7.22 3.67 15.82
N GLU A 212 -5.88 3.78 15.83
CA GLU A 212 -5.14 4.43 16.93
C GLU A 212 -4.84 5.93 16.72
N GLU A 213 -4.54 6.67 17.80
CA GLU A 213 -4.44 8.14 17.84
C GLU A 213 -3.00 8.67 17.89
N LEU A 214 -2.28 8.65 16.76
CA LEU A 214 -0.93 9.24 16.62
C LEU A 214 -0.91 10.33 15.54
N THR A 215 0.06 11.26 15.52
CA THR A 215 0.04 12.39 14.56
C THR A 215 -0.06 11.91 13.10
N LEU A 216 0.75 10.92 12.73
CA LEU A 216 0.75 10.35 11.37
C LEU A 216 -0.58 9.66 11.06
N VAL A 217 -1.11 8.89 12.01
CA VAL A 217 -2.40 8.19 11.85
C VAL A 217 -3.56 9.20 11.78
N HIS A 218 -3.51 10.28 12.55
CA HIS A 218 -4.50 11.37 12.51
C HIS A 218 -4.54 12.05 11.14
N ASN A 219 -3.36 12.37 10.59
CA ASN A 219 -3.28 12.98 9.27
C ASN A 219 -3.71 11.99 8.17
N LEU A 220 -3.38 10.71 8.33
CA LEU A 220 -3.84 9.65 7.45
C LEU A 220 -5.37 9.49 7.47
N ARG A 221 -6.01 9.52 8.65
CA ARG A 221 -7.48 9.48 8.76
C ARG A 221 -8.15 10.60 7.99
N LYS A 222 -7.54 11.80 7.96
CA LYS A 222 -8.06 12.90 7.15
C LYS A 222 -7.99 12.61 5.64
N MET A 223 -7.00 11.84 5.18
CA MET A 223 -6.90 11.43 3.78
C MET A 223 -7.91 10.34 3.42
N LEU A 224 -8.29 9.50 4.38
CA LEU A 224 -9.29 8.46 4.19
C LEU A 224 -10.74 9.00 4.14
N ARG A 225 -10.96 10.25 4.58
CA ARG A 225 -12.25 10.92 4.39
C ARG A 225 -12.53 11.17 2.91
N ASN A 226 -13.80 11.18 2.54
CA ASN A 226 -14.30 11.33 1.16
C ASN A 226 -14.71 12.78 0.85
N ASP A 227 -14.11 13.74 1.56
CA ASP A 227 -14.34 15.18 1.44
C ASP A 227 -13.47 15.84 0.34
N TRP A 228 -12.91 15.02 -0.56
CA TRP A 228 -12.11 15.45 -1.70
C TRP A 228 -12.45 14.60 -2.94
N SER A 229 -12.18 15.13 -4.13
CA SER A 229 -12.42 14.51 -5.43
C SER A 229 -11.14 14.49 -6.27
N GLY A 230 -11.15 13.87 -7.45
CA GLY A 230 -9.94 13.77 -8.28
C GLY A 230 -9.05 12.55 -7.98
N GLY A 231 -9.57 11.55 -7.25
CA GLY A 231 -8.80 10.35 -6.95
C GLY A 231 -9.59 9.22 -6.29
N ALA A 232 -8.86 8.21 -5.81
CA ALA A 232 -9.42 7.02 -5.20
C ALA A 232 -8.61 6.59 -3.97
N ILE A 233 -9.29 5.95 -3.02
CA ILE A 233 -8.71 5.44 -1.78
C ILE A 233 -8.81 3.92 -1.81
N VAL A 234 -7.67 3.23 -1.76
CA VAL A 234 -7.59 1.77 -1.69
C VAL A 234 -6.86 1.39 -0.40
N THR A 235 -7.56 0.67 0.47
CA THR A 235 -7.05 0.28 1.77
C THR A 235 -7.07 -1.24 1.88
N THR A 236 -6.10 -1.83 2.58
CA THR A 236 -6.12 -3.25 2.94
C THR A 236 -6.23 -3.40 4.45
N LEU A 237 -7.01 -4.40 4.87
CA LEU A 237 -7.05 -4.85 6.24
C LEU A 237 -6.02 -5.96 6.44
N SER A 238 -5.22 -5.86 7.49
CA SER A 238 -4.25 -6.91 7.82
C SER A 238 -4.36 -7.28 9.28
N GLN A 239 -4.70 -8.55 9.53
CA GLN A 239 -4.56 -9.17 10.85
C GLN A 239 -3.07 -9.33 11.22
N THR A 240 -2.18 -9.52 10.23
CA THR A 240 -0.77 -9.68 10.52
C THR A 240 -0.18 -8.34 10.92
N GLY A 241 0.07 -8.17 12.23
CA GLY A 241 0.61 -6.95 12.80
C GLY A 241 -0.42 -6.08 13.52
N SER A 242 -1.70 -6.47 13.53
CA SER A 242 -2.75 -5.82 14.32
C SER A 242 -2.50 -6.00 15.82
N LEU A 243 -2.75 -4.96 16.60
CA LEU A 243 -2.65 -4.99 18.05
C LEU A 243 -4.02 -5.35 18.66
N PHE A 244 -4.02 -6.17 19.71
CA PHE A 244 -5.22 -6.51 20.50
C PHE A 244 -6.39 -7.12 19.70
N LYS A 245 -6.12 -7.79 18.58
CA LYS A 245 -7.11 -8.52 17.77
C LYS A 245 -6.85 -10.02 17.77
N PRO A 246 -7.89 -10.87 17.74
CA PRO A 246 -7.70 -12.32 17.70
C PRO A 246 -7.09 -12.74 16.35
N SER A 247 -6.40 -13.89 16.37
CA SER A 247 -5.69 -14.40 15.19
C SER A 247 -6.60 -14.82 14.04
N SER A 248 -7.84 -15.19 14.36
CA SER A 248 -8.89 -15.60 13.41
C SER A 248 -9.69 -14.44 12.82
N ALA A 249 -9.60 -13.22 13.37
CA ALA A 249 -10.36 -12.09 12.84
C ALA A 249 -9.82 -11.65 11.49
N TYR A 250 -10.71 -11.53 10.51
CA TYR A 250 -10.40 -11.05 9.17
C TYR A 250 -11.48 -10.15 8.57
N THR A 251 -12.65 -10.06 9.21
CA THR A 251 -13.75 -9.26 8.71
C THR A 251 -13.50 -7.78 8.97
N PRO A 252 -14.05 -6.87 8.13
CA PRO A 252 -13.87 -5.43 8.33
C PRO A 252 -14.34 -4.93 9.68
N GLN A 253 -15.51 -5.39 10.13
CA GLN A 253 -16.11 -4.95 11.39
C GLN A 253 -15.27 -5.38 12.61
N GLU A 254 -14.73 -6.59 12.62
CA GLU A 254 -13.89 -7.08 13.71
C GLU A 254 -12.55 -6.34 13.78
N LEU A 255 -11.90 -6.13 12.63
CA LEU A 255 -10.58 -5.52 12.57
C LEU A 255 -10.62 -4.01 12.82
N LEU A 256 -11.56 -3.30 12.18
CA LEU A 256 -11.70 -1.85 12.34
C LEU A 256 -12.38 -1.45 13.65
N GLY A 257 -13.21 -2.33 14.22
CA GLY A 257 -14.10 -1.98 15.33
C GLY A 257 -15.21 -1.00 14.89
N LYS A 258 -16.03 -0.56 15.84
CA LYS A 258 -17.16 0.35 15.56
C LYS A 258 -16.68 1.69 14.99
N GLU A 259 -15.75 2.35 15.69
CA GLU A 259 -15.25 3.68 15.30
C GLU A 259 -14.58 3.68 13.92
N GLY A 260 -13.75 2.68 13.62
CA GLY A 260 -13.08 2.58 12.33
C GLY A 260 -14.03 2.25 11.19
N PHE A 261 -15.05 1.43 11.46
CA PHE A 261 -16.09 1.10 10.49
C PHE A 261 -16.94 2.33 10.16
N ASP A 262 -17.46 3.02 11.18
CA ASP A 262 -18.27 4.24 11.01
C ASP A 262 -17.49 5.36 10.31
N ALA A 263 -16.18 5.46 10.54
CA ALA A 263 -15.33 6.44 9.87
C ALA A 263 -15.10 6.14 8.38
N LEU A 264 -15.11 4.86 7.98
CA LEU A 264 -14.89 4.42 6.60
C LEU A 264 -16.20 4.24 5.81
N ASP A 265 -17.34 4.13 6.48
CA ASP A 265 -18.65 4.04 5.85
C ASP A 265 -18.99 5.35 5.09
N PRO A 266 -19.55 5.29 3.86
CA PRO A 266 -19.68 4.13 2.97
C PRO A 266 -18.38 3.75 2.26
N PHE A 267 -18.13 2.44 2.10
CA PHE A 267 -17.00 1.89 1.34
C PHE A 267 -17.40 0.65 0.52
N VAL A 268 -16.59 0.31 -0.47
CA VAL A 268 -16.73 -0.89 -1.30
C VAL A 268 -15.85 -2.01 -0.71
N PRO A 269 -16.43 -3.05 -0.10
CA PRO A 269 -15.67 -4.19 0.43
C PRO A 269 -15.26 -5.14 -0.71
N ILE A 270 -13.97 -5.46 -0.80
CA ILE A 270 -13.42 -6.40 -1.79
C ILE A 270 -12.80 -7.60 -1.08
N PRO A 271 -13.44 -8.79 -1.14
CA PRO A 271 -12.91 -10.00 -0.55
C PRO A 271 -11.75 -10.56 -1.38
N VAL A 272 -10.68 -10.98 -0.70
CA VAL A 272 -9.54 -11.67 -1.32
C VAL A 272 -9.50 -13.11 -0.82
N PRO A 273 -9.99 -14.08 -1.63
CA PRO A 273 -9.99 -15.49 -1.28
C PRO A 273 -8.60 -16.12 -1.47
N ASN A 274 -8.48 -17.38 -1.03
CA ASN A 274 -7.39 -18.29 -1.39
C ASN A 274 -7.32 -18.51 -2.91
N TYR A 275 -6.28 -19.19 -3.38
CA TYR A 275 -6.11 -19.44 -4.81
C TYR A 275 -7.24 -20.30 -5.38
N SER A 276 -7.72 -19.91 -6.56
CA SER A 276 -8.53 -20.82 -7.38
C SER A 276 -7.66 -21.98 -7.90
N PRO A 277 -8.24 -23.11 -8.35
CA PRO A 277 -7.46 -24.20 -8.93
C PRO A 277 -6.53 -23.74 -10.06
N ARG A 278 -7.01 -22.82 -10.93
CA ARG A 278 -6.22 -22.25 -12.02
C ARG A 278 -5.09 -21.35 -11.53
N GLU A 279 -5.34 -20.52 -10.52
CA GLU A 279 -4.30 -19.68 -9.90
C GLU A 279 -3.24 -20.56 -9.23
N PHE A 280 -3.65 -21.63 -8.53
CA PHE A 280 -2.75 -22.58 -7.90
C PHE A 280 -1.84 -23.27 -8.93
N GLU A 281 -2.42 -23.80 -10.01
CA GLU A 281 -1.66 -24.43 -11.09
C GLU A 281 -0.67 -23.50 -11.75
N SER A 282 -1.07 -22.25 -11.98
CA SER A 282 -0.19 -21.24 -12.57
C SER A 282 0.97 -20.88 -11.62
N CYS A 283 0.70 -20.79 -10.31
CA CYS A 283 1.73 -20.53 -9.30
C CYS A 283 2.71 -21.69 -9.18
N TYR A 284 2.19 -22.92 -9.13
CA TYR A 284 2.98 -24.13 -9.06
C TYR A 284 3.83 -24.34 -10.32
N GLY A 285 3.25 -24.13 -11.51
CA GLY A 285 3.98 -24.15 -12.78
C GLY A 285 5.11 -23.11 -12.82
N TYR A 286 4.89 -21.92 -12.28
CA TYR A 286 5.94 -20.91 -12.14
C TYR A 286 7.10 -21.36 -11.24
N TYR A 287 6.81 -22.01 -10.11
CA TYR A 287 7.86 -22.56 -9.25
C TYR A 287 8.65 -23.69 -9.94
N LEU A 288 7.99 -24.53 -10.74
CA LEU A 288 8.65 -25.56 -11.54
C LEU A 288 9.55 -24.97 -12.63
N GLU A 289 9.06 -23.98 -13.39
CA GLU A 289 9.83 -23.27 -14.43
C GLU A 289 11.13 -22.68 -13.85
N ARG A 290 11.07 -22.18 -12.61
CA ARG A 290 12.21 -21.58 -11.92
C ARG A 290 13.10 -22.57 -11.20
N ARG A 291 12.79 -23.87 -11.29
CA ARG A 291 13.44 -24.93 -10.51
C ARG A 291 13.50 -24.54 -9.04
N TRP A 292 12.41 -23.96 -8.53
CA TRP A 292 12.33 -23.58 -7.13
C TRP A 292 12.11 -24.80 -6.25
N LEU A 293 11.29 -25.73 -6.73
CA LEU A 293 11.07 -27.04 -6.13
C LEU A 293 12.21 -27.97 -6.58
N GLN A 294 13.07 -28.39 -5.66
CA GLN A 294 14.21 -29.27 -5.94
C GLN A 294 13.90 -30.75 -5.65
N HIS A 295 12.95 -31.01 -4.76
CA HIS A 295 12.58 -32.36 -4.37
C HIS A 295 11.93 -33.14 -5.51
N GLU A 296 12.44 -34.35 -5.81
CA GLU A 296 12.01 -35.17 -6.96
C GLU A 296 10.49 -35.46 -6.96
N LYS A 297 9.92 -35.80 -5.80
CA LYS A 297 8.48 -36.05 -5.67
C LYS A 297 7.61 -34.81 -5.88
N ALA A 298 8.18 -33.62 -5.74
CA ALA A 298 7.44 -32.38 -5.97
C ALA A 298 7.09 -32.18 -7.45
N HIS A 299 7.69 -32.94 -8.38
CA HIS A 299 7.36 -32.94 -9.81
C HIS A 299 6.21 -33.88 -10.18
N THR A 300 5.71 -34.67 -9.24
CA THR A 300 4.62 -35.64 -9.47
C THR A 300 3.25 -35.02 -9.20
N GLU A 301 2.20 -35.54 -9.83
CA GLU A 301 0.81 -35.13 -9.54
C GLU A 301 0.43 -35.38 -8.07
N ASP A 302 0.95 -36.45 -7.46
CA ASP A 302 0.76 -36.73 -6.04
C ASP A 302 1.37 -35.63 -5.17
N GLY A 303 2.61 -35.23 -5.46
CA GLY A 303 3.28 -34.12 -4.76
C GLY A 303 2.56 -32.79 -4.93
N LYS A 304 2.00 -32.51 -6.12
CA LYS A 304 1.15 -31.34 -6.37
C LYS A 304 -0.12 -31.39 -5.52
N ALA A 305 -0.80 -32.53 -5.46
CA ALA A 305 -2.02 -32.73 -4.67
C ALA A 305 -1.75 -32.58 -3.16
N GLU A 306 -0.64 -33.14 -2.67
CA GLU A 306 -0.20 -32.96 -1.28
C GLU A 306 0.07 -31.49 -0.95
N LEU A 307 0.79 -30.77 -1.80
CA LEU A 307 1.04 -29.33 -1.62
C LEU A 307 -0.26 -28.51 -1.62
N GLN A 308 -1.19 -28.85 -2.50
CA GLN A 308 -2.49 -28.17 -2.56
C GLN A 308 -3.30 -28.41 -1.28
N PHE A 309 -3.32 -29.65 -0.79
CA PHE A 309 -4.01 -30.04 0.44
C PHE A 309 -3.40 -29.39 1.68
N LEU A 310 -2.07 -29.49 1.86
CA LEU A 310 -1.35 -28.94 3.01
C LEU A 310 -1.39 -27.41 3.05
N SER A 311 -1.34 -26.76 1.89
CA SER A 311 -1.44 -25.29 1.82
C SER A 311 -2.87 -24.77 1.97
N GLY A 312 -3.89 -25.61 1.77
CA GLY A 312 -5.28 -25.18 1.67
C GLY A 312 -5.50 -24.17 0.54
N SER A 313 -4.67 -24.23 -0.52
CA SER A 313 -4.58 -23.20 -1.57
C SER A 313 -4.29 -21.78 -1.04
N ASN A 314 -3.77 -21.62 0.18
CA ASN A 314 -3.40 -20.33 0.73
C ASN A 314 -2.04 -19.87 0.16
N PRO A 315 -1.94 -18.67 -0.44
CA PRO A 315 -0.71 -18.18 -1.08
C PRO A 315 0.52 -18.19 -0.16
N ARG A 316 0.35 -17.74 1.09
CA ARG A 316 1.45 -17.68 2.06
C ARG A 316 1.88 -19.07 2.51
N GLN A 317 0.94 -19.99 2.70
CA GLN A 317 1.29 -21.35 3.12
C GLN A 317 1.96 -22.12 1.99
N LEU A 318 1.50 -21.93 0.75
CA LEU A 318 2.15 -22.52 -0.41
C LEU A 318 3.61 -22.04 -0.54
N ASP A 319 3.85 -20.72 -0.47
CA ASP A 319 5.20 -20.15 -0.49
C ASP A 319 6.08 -20.67 0.67
N ARG A 320 5.49 -20.89 1.85
CA ARG A 320 6.18 -21.49 3.01
C ARG A 320 6.59 -22.93 2.79
N LEU A 321 5.71 -23.73 2.22
CA LEU A 321 5.94 -25.15 1.98
C LEU A 321 6.89 -25.35 0.80
N ALA A 322 6.80 -24.50 -0.23
CA ALA A 322 7.66 -24.56 -1.41
C ALA A 322 9.09 -24.03 -1.16
N GLY A 323 9.29 -23.09 -0.24
CA GLY A 323 10.61 -22.51 0.04
C GLY A 323 11.73 -23.50 0.41
N PRO A 324 11.49 -24.53 1.26
CA PRO A 324 12.49 -25.52 1.65
C PRO A 324 12.56 -26.78 0.77
N LEU A 325 11.71 -26.92 -0.27
CA LEU A 325 11.59 -28.12 -1.10
C LEU A 325 12.46 -28.08 -2.34
#